data_AF-A0A918UEY3-F1
#
_entry.id   AF-A0A918UEY3-F1
#
_cell.length_a   1.000
_cell.length_b   1.000
_cell.length_c   1.000
_cell.angle_alpha   90.00
_cell.angle_beta   90.00
_cell.angle_gamma   90.00
#
_symmetry.space_group_name_H-M   'P 1'
#
loop_
_entity.id
_entity.type
_entity.pdbx_description
1 polymer ?
#
loop_
_entity_poly.entity_id
_entity_poly.type
_entity_poly.pdbx_seq_one_letter_code
_entity_poly.pdbx_strand_id
1 'polypeptide(L)'
;MLPHGGESTRGWQQVRALGNELTALDEVVTGVTTAQVAIVWDWENWWAVEGCYHPLDSYSYQEVVSSHYRALWHAHVAVDVVCLDDDLSRHRVLVVPNQYLLSEAQREAVDAFVRAGGHVLVSYFSGIVDENDRVHANGHPGGLRDVIGGHLRELSPLAPGTTAGVRGVVGSLLGEDFTPGPRPGRTTWPPRPGGPRPPTPTVTSRAARPCSTMRSARGRPSTWAPASKRMLWNRSSARSSTGRASSRCMRCHGASR
;
A
#
# COMPACT_ATOMS: atom_id res chain seq x y z
N MET A 1 22.97 -17.17 -25.90
CA MET A 1 23.30 -15.73 -26.02
C MET A 1 24.25 -15.41 -27.17
N LEU A 2 24.61 -16.38 -28.04
CA LEU A 2 25.45 -16.14 -29.21
C LEU A 2 24.62 -15.52 -30.36
N PRO A 3 24.88 -14.28 -30.78
CA PRO A 3 24.13 -13.64 -31.86
C PRO A 3 24.43 -14.27 -33.23
N HIS A 4 23.61 -14.01 -34.25
CA HIS A 4 23.85 -14.48 -35.63
C HIS A 4 25.18 -13.98 -36.22
N GLY A 5 25.70 -12.85 -35.74
CA GLY A 5 27.04 -12.36 -36.09
C GLY A 5 28.19 -13.13 -35.43
N GLY A 6 27.88 -14.17 -34.65
CA GLY A 6 28.87 -15.03 -34.00
C GLY A 6 29.61 -14.35 -32.85
N GLU A 7 30.76 -14.92 -32.52
CA GLU A 7 31.53 -14.57 -31.32
C GLU A 7 32.23 -13.22 -31.40
N SER A 8 32.45 -12.70 -32.60
CA SER A 8 33.08 -11.38 -32.79
C SER A 8 32.16 -10.22 -32.35
N THR A 9 30.88 -10.50 -32.09
CA THR A 9 29.91 -9.47 -31.72
C THR A 9 30.16 -8.92 -30.32
N ARG A 10 29.92 -7.61 -30.15
CA ARG A 10 29.95 -6.94 -28.83
C ARG A 10 29.08 -7.67 -27.81
N GLY A 11 27.88 -8.09 -28.22
CA GLY A 11 26.94 -8.79 -27.34
C GLY A 11 27.52 -10.10 -26.79
N TRP A 12 28.16 -10.91 -27.64
CA TRP A 12 28.86 -12.12 -27.19
C TRP A 12 29.97 -11.81 -26.18
N GLN A 13 30.81 -10.82 -26.48
CA GLN A 13 31.91 -10.45 -25.60
C GLN A 13 31.42 -9.93 -24.24
N GLN A 14 30.34 -9.13 -24.21
CA GLN A 14 29.72 -8.65 -22.97
C GLN A 14 29.17 -9.80 -22.11
N VAL A 15 28.54 -10.79 -22.75
CA VAL A 15 28.03 -11.98 -22.04
C VAL A 15 29.16 -12.80 -21.44
N ARG A 16 30.26 -12.99 -22.18
CA ARG A 16 31.44 -13.69 -21.66
C ARG A 16 32.06 -12.93 -20.49
N ALA A 17 32.18 -11.61 -20.59
CA ALA A 17 32.67 -10.78 -19.50
C ALA A 17 31.79 -10.91 -18.25
N LEU A 18 30.46 -10.80 -18.39
CA LEU A 18 29.53 -11.01 -17.29
C LEU A 18 29.67 -12.41 -16.67
N GLY A 19 29.80 -13.45 -17.49
CA GLY A 19 30.02 -14.83 -17.01
C GLY A 19 31.28 -14.95 -16.15
N ASN A 20 32.37 -14.28 -16.53
CA ASN A 20 33.61 -14.25 -15.76
C ASN A 20 33.49 -13.41 -14.47
N GLU A 21 32.66 -12.35 -14.45
CA GLU A 21 32.40 -11.57 -13.25
C GLU A 21 31.56 -12.35 -12.23
N LEU A 22 30.59 -13.15 -12.70
CA LEU A 22 29.73 -13.95 -11.84
C LEU A 22 30.50 -15.00 -11.03
N THR A 23 31.63 -15.52 -11.52
CA THR A 23 32.46 -16.47 -10.75
C THR A 23 33.09 -15.84 -9.52
N ALA A 24 33.22 -14.51 -9.48
CA ALA A 24 33.70 -13.79 -8.31
C ALA A 24 32.62 -13.62 -7.22
N LEU A 25 31.37 -14.03 -7.48
CA LEU A 25 30.24 -13.87 -6.55
C LEU A 25 29.94 -15.15 -5.75
N ASP A 26 30.74 -16.22 -5.87
CA ASP A 26 30.49 -17.52 -5.20
C ASP A 26 30.18 -17.39 -3.69
N GLU A 27 30.83 -16.45 -3.01
CA GLU A 27 30.63 -16.20 -1.57
C GLU A 27 29.20 -15.74 -1.20
N VAL A 28 28.45 -15.16 -2.16
CA VAL A 28 27.12 -14.57 -1.91
C VAL A 28 25.99 -15.28 -2.66
N VAL A 29 26.29 -16.27 -3.51
CA VAL A 29 25.28 -16.98 -4.32
C VAL A 29 24.21 -17.68 -3.48
N THR A 30 24.54 -18.08 -2.24
CA THR A 30 23.60 -18.72 -1.30
C THR A 30 22.92 -17.73 -0.35
N GLY A 31 23.23 -16.43 -0.47
CA GLY A 31 22.66 -15.39 0.37
C GLY A 31 21.15 -15.25 0.15
N VAL A 32 20.38 -15.41 1.21
CA VAL A 32 18.93 -15.14 1.20
C VAL A 32 18.69 -13.74 1.73
N THR A 33 17.94 -12.94 0.98
CA THR A 33 17.48 -11.63 1.44
C THR A 33 16.10 -11.75 2.06
N THR A 34 15.83 -10.93 3.08
CA THR A 34 14.51 -10.88 3.72
C THR A 34 13.87 -9.52 3.49
N ALA A 35 12.68 -9.48 2.89
CA ALA A 35 11.89 -8.27 2.82
C ALA A 35 10.96 -8.15 4.04
N GLN A 36 10.85 -6.95 4.59
CA GLN A 36 9.84 -6.63 5.63
C GLN A 36 8.53 -6.10 5.02
N VAL A 37 8.51 -5.88 3.71
CA VAL A 37 7.36 -5.39 2.95
C VAL A 37 6.96 -6.43 1.93
N ALA A 38 5.68 -6.74 1.87
CA ALA A 38 5.06 -7.57 0.85
C ALA A 38 4.15 -6.73 -0.04
N ILE A 39 4.10 -7.06 -1.33
CA ILE A 39 3.09 -6.57 -2.26
C ILE A 39 2.28 -7.75 -2.80
N VAL A 40 0.96 -7.63 -2.72
CA VAL A 40 0.05 -8.67 -3.19
C VAL A 40 0.00 -8.69 -4.70
N TRP A 41 0.12 -9.88 -5.27
CA TRP A 41 -0.19 -10.21 -6.66
C TRP A 41 -1.11 -11.41 -6.70
N ASP A 42 -2.24 -11.28 -7.37
CA ASP A 42 -3.25 -12.34 -7.46
C ASP A 42 -3.74 -12.48 -8.91
N TRP A 43 -3.66 -13.70 -9.43
CA TRP A 43 -4.03 -14.05 -10.81
C TRP A 43 -5.54 -14.03 -11.04
N GLU A 44 -6.31 -14.58 -10.11
CA GLU A 44 -7.78 -14.60 -10.21
C GLU A 44 -8.34 -13.19 -10.10
N ASN A 45 -7.76 -12.40 -9.19
CA ASN A 45 -8.06 -10.98 -9.10
C ASN A 45 -7.72 -10.24 -10.40
N TRP A 46 -6.58 -10.52 -11.03
CA TRP A 46 -6.21 -9.89 -12.30
C TRP A 46 -7.26 -10.17 -13.38
N TRP A 47 -7.66 -11.43 -13.56
CA TRP A 47 -8.69 -11.78 -14.54
C TRP A 47 -10.03 -11.08 -14.26
N ALA A 48 -10.43 -11.00 -12.99
CA ALA A 48 -11.69 -10.40 -12.60
C ALA A 48 -11.69 -8.87 -12.77
N VAL A 49 -10.64 -8.18 -12.32
CA VAL A 49 -10.60 -6.71 -12.26
C VAL A 49 -10.41 -6.04 -13.63
N GLU A 50 -9.87 -6.75 -14.62
CA GLU A 50 -9.72 -6.26 -16.00
C GLU A 50 -10.92 -6.61 -16.90
N GLY A 51 -12.01 -7.14 -16.32
CA GLY A 51 -13.27 -7.36 -17.02
C GLY A 51 -13.90 -6.08 -17.59
N CYS A 52 -14.75 -6.21 -18.61
CA CYS A 52 -15.34 -5.08 -19.34
C CYS A 52 -16.63 -4.49 -18.70
N TYR A 53 -17.01 -4.93 -17.51
CA TYR A 53 -18.26 -4.54 -16.86
C TYR A 53 -18.07 -3.59 -15.67
N HIS A 54 -16.84 -3.12 -15.45
CA HIS A 54 -16.50 -2.24 -14.34
C HIS A 54 -16.84 -0.77 -14.63
N PRO A 55 -16.99 0.07 -13.59
CA PRO A 55 -17.21 1.52 -13.75
C PRO A 55 -16.12 2.24 -14.57
N LEU A 56 -14.93 1.63 -14.69
CA LEU A 56 -13.85 2.00 -15.61
C LEU A 56 -13.30 0.75 -16.27
N ASP A 57 -13.26 0.74 -17.60
CA ASP A 57 -12.74 -0.34 -18.44
C ASP A 57 -11.27 -0.14 -18.85
N SER A 58 -10.73 1.07 -18.69
CA SER A 58 -9.33 1.43 -18.99
C SER A 58 -8.37 1.13 -17.83
N TYR A 59 -8.54 -0.03 -17.21
CA TYR A 59 -7.78 -0.47 -16.04
C TYR A 59 -6.68 -1.47 -16.43
N SER A 60 -5.49 -1.34 -15.84
CA SER A 60 -4.43 -2.34 -15.93
C SER A 60 -3.95 -2.68 -14.53
N TYR A 61 -4.18 -3.92 -14.11
CA TYR A 61 -3.76 -4.46 -12.83
C TYR A 61 -2.24 -4.42 -12.71
N GLN A 62 -1.55 -4.86 -13.76
CA GLN A 62 -0.08 -4.89 -13.80
C GLN A 62 0.53 -3.51 -13.57
N GLU A 63 -0.01 -2.46 -14.22
CA GLU A 63 0.45 -1.08 -14.03
C GLU A 63 0.15 -0.56 -12.63
N VAL A 64 -1.00 -0.93 -12.04
CA VAL A 64 -1.33 -0.54 -10.67
C VAL A 64 -0.35 -1.17 -9.68
N VAL A 65 -0.12 -2.49 -9.75
CA VAL A 65 0.87 -3.17 -8.90
C VAL A 65 2.26 -2.59 -9.13
N SER A 66 2.67 -2.44 -10.39
CA SER A 66 3.97 -1.87 -10.76
C SER A 66 4.15 -0.45 -10.24
N SER A 67 3.10 0.37 -10.21
CA SER A 67 3.19 1.74 -9.68
C SER A 67 3.47 1.78 -8.17
N HIS A 68 2.85 0.87 -7.40
CA HIS A 68 3.12 0.70 -5.97
C HIS A 68 4.55 0.17 -5.75
N TYR A 69 4.93 -0.87 -6.49
CA TYR A 69 6.28 -1.45 -6.44
C TYR A 69 7.35 -0.42 -6.79
N ARG A 70 7.19 0.34 -7.88
CA ARG A 70 8.15 1.39 -8.31
C ARG A 70 8.37 2.44 -7.23
N ALA A 71 7.32 2.81 -6.49
CA ALA A 71 7.47 3.76 -5.39
C ALA A 71 8.37 3.21 -4.26
N LEU A 72 8.20 1.92 -3.92
CA LEU A 72 9.03 1.24 -2.92
C LEU A 72 10.46 1.02 -3.43
N TRP A 73 10.61 0.65 -4.71
CA TRP A 73 11.89 0.47 -5.38
C TRP A 73 12.71 1.78 -5.41
N HIS A 74 12.08 2.91 -5.78
CA HIS A 74 12.71 4.24 -5.71
C HIS A 74 13.07 4.67 -4.29
N ALA A 75 12.48 4.05 -3.27
CA ALA A 75 12.81 4.25 -1.86
C ALA A 75 13.86 3.24 -1.34
N HIS A 76 14.42 2.39 -2.21
CA HIS A 76 15.36 1.32 -1.85
C HIS A 76 14.82 0.35 -0.80
N VAL A 77 13.51 0.08 -0.84
CA VAL A 77 12.86 -0.90 0.04
C VAL A 77 12.82 -2.24 -0.68
N ALA A 78 13.37 -3.29 -0.06
CA ALA A 78 13.20 -4.66 -0.53
C ALA A 78 11.74 -5.11 -0.34
N VAL A 79 11.16 -5.75 -1.35
CA VAL A 79 9.75 -6.13 -1.40
C VAL A 79 9.64 -7.58 -1.88
N ASP A 80 8.89 -8.39 -1.15
CA ASP A 80 8.45 -9.71 -1.61
C ASP A 80 7.14 -9.55 -2.40
N VAL A 81 6.97 -10.31 -3.48
CA VAL A 81 5.68 -10.46 -4.16
C VAL A 81 5.02 -11.72 -3.61
N VAL A 82 3.79 -11.60 -3.12
CA VAL A 82 3.08 -12.69 -2.42
C VAL A 82 1.62 -12.78 -2.86
N CYS A 83 1.01 -13.94 -2.67
CA CYS A 83 -0.43 -14.11 -2.65
C CYS A 83 -0.97 -13.90 -1.22
N LEU A 84 -2.27 -13.63 -1.06
CA LEU A 84 -2.86 -13.52 0.28
C LEU A 84 -3.00 -14.86 1.01
N ASP A 85 -2.85 -15.98 0.28
CA ASP A 85 -2.86 -17.33 0.82
C ASP A 85 -1.47 -17.81 1.29
N ASP A 86 -0.42 -16.99 1.09
CA ASP A 86 0.94 -17.27 1.55
C ASP A 86 1.10 -17.02 3.07
N ASP A 87 2.22 -17.49 3.64
CA ASP A 87 2.63 -17.08 4.99
C ASP A 87 3.11 -15.62 5.01
N LEU A 88 2.25 -14.75 5.55
CA LEU A 88 2.49 -13.31 5.70
C LEU A 88 3.20 -12.93 7.01
N SER A 89 3.47 -13.88 7.91
CA SER A 89 3.94 -13.61 9.28
C SER A 89 5.31 -12.92 9.35
N ARG A 90 6.14 -13.08 8.31
CA ARG A 90 7.48 -12.48 8.21
C ARG A 90 7.46 -11.00 7.84
N HIS A 91 6.34 -10.51 7.30
CA HIS A 91 6.23 -9.14 6.81
C HIS A 91 5.66 -8.21 7.88
N ARG A 92 6.07 -6.94 7.85
CA ARG A 92 5.53 -5.88 8.72
C ARG A 92 4.56 -4.97 7.99
N VAL A 93 4.69 -4.88 6.67
CA VAL A 93 3.84 -4.07 5.80
C VAL A 93 3.33 -4.95 4.67
N LEU A 94 2.02 -4.95 4.48
CA LEU A 94 1.35 -5.61 3.36
C LEU A 94 0.71 -4.54 2.47
N VAL A 95 1.11 -4.51 1.20
CA VAL A 95 0.53 -3.62 0.19
C VAL A 95 -0.47 -4.42 -0.64
N VAL A 96 -1.72 -3.99 -0.63
CA VAL A 96 -2.86 -4.62 -1.30
C VAL A 96 -3.34 -3.70 -2.43
N PRO A 97 -2.71 -3.76 -3.60
CA PRO A 97 -3.03 -2.92 -4.75
C PRO A 97 -4.26 -3.45 -5.48
N ASN A 98 -5.44 -2.84 -5.26
CA ASN A 98 -6.65 -3.10 -6.04
C ASN A 98 -7.01 -4.60 -6.07
N GLN A 99 -7.03 -5.22 -4.90
CA GLN A 99 -7.47 -6.60 -4.70
C GLN A 99 -9.01 -6.64 -4.73
N TYR A 100 -9.59 -6.49 -5.92
CA TYR A 100 -11.01 -6.46 -6.21
C TYR A 100 -11.74 -7.70 -5.70
N LEU A 101 -11.24 -8.88 -6.06
CA LEU A 101 -11.69 -10.19 -5.61
C LEU A 101 -10.98 -10.52 -4.29
N LEU A 102 -11.77 -10.77 -3.24
CA LEU A 102 -11.25 -11.11 -1.93
C LEU A 102 -12.08 -12.23 -1.34
N SER A 103 -11.51 -13.43 -1.28
CA SER A 103 -12.19 -14.55 -0.64
C SER A 103 -12.32 -14.35 0.87
N GLU A 104 -13.20 -15.13 1.51
CA GLU A 104 -13.32 -15.13 2.96
C GLU A 104 -11.99 -15.48 3.66
N ALA A 105 -11.27 -16.49 3.15
CA ALA A 105 -9.97 -16.88 3.70
C ALA A 105 -8.92 -15.77 3.56
N GLN A 106 -8.86 -15.11 2.40
CA GLN A 106 -7.96 -13.98 2.16
C GLN A 106 -8.31 -12.78 3.06
N ARG A 107 -9.60 -12.53 3.29
CA ARG A 107 -10.06 -11.52 4.26
C ARG A 107 -9.56 -11.84 5.67
N GLU A 108 -9.75 -13.07 6.13
CA GLU A 108 -9.29 -13.51 7.45
C GLU A 108 -7.77 -13.40 7.59
N ALA A 109 -7.01 -13.72 6.54
CA ALA A 109 -5.55 -13.56 6.51
C ALA A 109 -5.14 -12.09 6.71
N VAL A 110 -5.81 -11.15 6.02
CA VAL A 110 -5.55 -9.72 6.18
C VAL A 110 -5.92 -9.23 7.58
N ASP A 111 -7.05 -9.67 8.14
CA ASP A 111 -7.43 -9.33 9.53
C ASP A 111 -6.42 -9.87 10.54
N ALA A 112 -6.04 -11.15 10.41
CA ALA A 112 -5.04 -11.77 11.26
C ALA A 112 -3.70 -11.04 11.21
N PHE A 113 -3.23 -10.66 10.01
CA PHE A 113 -2.02 -9.87 9.82
C PHE A 113 -2.08 -8.52 10.55
N VAL A 114 -3.22 -7.83 10.42
CA VAL A 114 -3.48 -6.58 11.12
C VAL A 114 -3.45 -6.82 12.63
N ARG A 115 -4.27 -7.73 13.16
CA ARG A 115 -4.33 -8.03 14.61
C ARG A 115 -2.98 -8.43 15.22
N ALA A 116 -2.12 -9.10 14.45
CA ALA A 116 -0.75 -9.43 14.85
C ALA A 116 0.20 -8.22 14.96
N GLY A 117 -0.26 -7.02 14.58
CA GLY A 117 0.49 -5.77 14.61
C GLY A 117 1.02 -5.32 13.26
N GLY A 118 0.69 -6.02 12.18
CA GLY A 118 1.05 -5.68 10.81
C GLY A 118 0.36 -4.40 10.32
N HIS A 119 0.96 -3.79 9.30
CA HIS A 119 0.45 -2.58 8.66
C HIS A 119 -0.04 -2.88 7.25
N VAL A 120 -1.28 -2.54 6.94
CA VAL A 120 -1.85 -2.78 5.61
C VAL A 120 -2.08 -1.47 4.87
N LEU A 121 -1.57 -1.39 3.64
CA LEU A 121 -1.88 -0.35 2.68
C LEU A 121 -2.86 -0.92 1.64
N VAL A 122 -4.10 -0.44 1.64
CA VAL A 122 -5.14 -0.88 0.71
C VAL A 122 -5.38 0.20 -0.34
N SER A 123 -5.31 -0.16 -1.62
CA SER A 123 -5.67 0.74 -2.71
C SER A 123 -7.17 0.69 -3.01
N TYR A 124 -7.64 1.62 -3.84
CA TYR A 124 -9.03 1.75 -4.23
C TYR A 124 -9.55 0.48 -4.89
N PHE A 125 -10.87 0.29 -4.92
CA PHE A 125 -11.51 -0.84 -5.60
C PHE A 125 -11.02 -2.22 -5.14
N SER A 126 -10.61 -2.34 -3.87
CA SER A 126 -10.28 -3.62 -3.23
C SER A 126 -11.45 -4.13 -2.38
N GLY A 127 -11.62 -5.45 -2.24
CA GLY A 127 -12.64 -6.09 -1.41
C GLY A 127 -14.07 -5.77 -1.86
N ILE A 128 -14.30 -5.84 -3.18
CA ILE A 128 -15.58 -5.50 -3.80
C ILE A 128 -16.45 -6.75 -3.92
N VAL A 129 -15.86 -7.87 -4.36
CA VAL A 129 -16.54 -9.15 -4.58
C VAL A 129 -15.78 -10.32 -3.93
N ASP A 130 -16.52 -11.40 -3.71
CA ASP A 130 -15.96 -12.70 -3.33
C ASP A 130 -15.35 -13.45 -4.52
N GLU A 131 -14.82 -14.65 -4.27
CA GLU A 131 -14.20 -15.54 -5.26
C GLU A 131 -15.12 -16.00 -6.41
N ASN A 132 -16.41 -15.68 -6.33
CA ASN A 132 -17.39 -16.00 -7.38
C ASN A 132 -17.97 -14.73 -8.03
N ASP A 133 -17.27 -13.60 -7.89
CA ASP A 133 -17.68 -12.30 -8.42
C ASP A 133 -19.02 -11.82 -7.85
N ARG A 134 -19.39 -12.27 -6.64
CA ARG A 134 -20.57 -11.76 -5.94
C ARG A 134 -20.16 -10.62 -5.01
N VAL A 135 -20.86 -9.50 -5.14
CA VAL A 135 -20.62 -8.32 -4.31
C VAL A 135 -20.78 -8.66 -2.83
N HIS A 136 -19.76 -8.35 -2.03
CA HIS A 136 -19.85 -8.52 -0.58
C HIS A 136 -20.97 -7.66 -0.01
N ALA A 137 -21.74 -8.23 0.92
CA ALA A 137 -22.73 -7.48 1.69
C ALA A 137 -22.05 -6.35 2.52
N ASN A 138 -22.83 -5.33 2.89
CA ASN A 138 -22.44 -4.22 3.78
C ASN A 138 -21.68 -3.01 3.17
N GLY A 139 -21.66 -2.90 1.85
CA GLY A 139 -21.12 -1.73 1.13
C GLY A 139 -19.60 -1.74 1.02
N HIS A 140 -19.06 -1.05 0.02
CA HIS A 140 -17.65 -1.14 -0.34
C HIS A 140 -16.73 -0.45 0.69
N PRO A 141 -15.48 -0.92 0.88
CA PRO A 141 -14.96 -2.23 0.46
C PRO A 141 -15.45 -3.31 1.45
N GLY A 142 -16.47 -4.07 1.08
CA GLY A 142 -17.21 -4.95 1.99
C GLY A 142 -16.32 -5.99 2.65
N GLY A 143 -15.37 -6.55 1.90
CA GLY A 143 -14.39 -7.51 2.41
C GLY A 143 -13.36 -6.91 3.38
N LEU A 144 -13.09 -5.60 3.33
CA LEU A 144 -12.04 -4.95 4.13
C LEU A 144 -12.58 -3.87 5.09
N ARG A 145 -13.89 -3.81 5.26
CA ARG A 145 -14.58 -2.76 6.02
C ARG A 145 -14.09 -2.65 7.45
N ASP A 146 -13.91 -3.78 8.13
CA ASP A 146 -13.52 -3.81 9.54
C ASP A 146 -12.03 -3.49 9.72
N VAL A 147 -11.20 -3.99 8.81
CA VAL A 147 -9.76 -3.70 8.71
C VAL A 147 -9.52 -2.20 8.50
N ILE A 148 -10.26 -1.59 7.57
CA ILE A 148 -10.10 -0.16 7.25
C ILE A 148 -10.83 0.72 8.27
N GLY A 149 -11.92 0.23 8.86
CA GLY A 149 -12.74 0.94 9.84
C GLY A 149 -13.72 1.95 9.22
N GLY A 150 -14.08 1.79 7.95
CA GLY A 150 -15.01 2.68 7.27
C GLY A 150 -15.56 2.07 5.98
N HIS A 151 -16.50 2.77 5.38
CA HIS A 151 -17.15 2.35 4.13
C HIS A 151 -17.25 3.53 3.16
N LEU A 152 -17.13 3.19 1.89
CA LEU A 152 -17.38 4.04 0.75
C LEU A 152 -18.85 3.93 0.34
N ARG A 153 -19.51 5.06 0.14
CA ARG A 153 -20.91 5.10 -0.29
C ARG A 153 -21.06 4.85 -1.78
N GLU A 154 -20.18 5.45 -2.57
CA GLU A 154 -20.26 5.44 -4.02
C GLU A 154 -18.85 5.48 -4.63
N LEU A 155 -18.67 4.77 -5.74
CA LEU A 155 -17.49 4.89 -6.58
C LEU A 155 -17.75 5.98 -7.62
N SER A 156 -16.90 6.99 -7.67
CA SER A 156 -16.97 8.05 -8.67
C SER A 156 -15.72 8.01 -9.56
N PRO A 157 -15.75 7.22 -10.65
CA PRO A 157 -14.72 7.24 -11.67
C PRO A 157 -14.40 8.63 -12.20
N LEU A 158 -13.11 8.90 -12.37
CA LEU A 158 -12.66 10.08 -13.09
C LEU A 158 -12.63 9.78 -14.59
N ALA A 159 -13.16 10.69 -15.40
CA ALA A 159 -13.10 10.58 -16.85
C ALA A 159 -11.64 10.56 -17.36
N PRO A 160 -11.35 9.88 -18.49
CA PRO A 160 -10.00 9.84 -19.04
C PRO A 160 -9.38 11.24 -19.21
N GLY A 161 -8.13 11.41 -18.83
CA GLY A 161 -7.41 12.69 -18.91
C GLY A 161 -7.74 13.69 -17.79
N THR A 162 -8.73 13.40 -16.94
CA THR A 162 -9.04 14.27 -15.79
C THR A 162 -8.12 13.99 -14.61
N THR A 163 -7.85 15.03 -13.82
CA THR A 163 -7.06 14.92 -12.60
C THR A 163 -7.81 15.56 -11.43
N ALA A 164 -7.65 14.99 -10.24
CA ALA A 164 -8.20 15.52 -9.01
C ALA A 164 -7.06 15.74 -8.00
N GLY A 165 -7.12 16.85 -7.27
CA GLY A 165 -6.19 17.11 -6.17
C GLY A 165 -6.41 16.14 -5.02
N VAL A 166 -5.34 15.57 -4.49
CA VAL A 166 -5.39 14.67 -3.32
C VAL A 166 -4.87 15.43 -2.11
N ARG A 167 -5.64 15.42 -1.02
CA ARG A 167 -5.17 15.93 0.28
C ARG A 167 -4.82 14.75 1.18
N GLY A 168 -3.56 14.66 1.59
CA GLY A 168 -3.14 13.72 2.62
C GLY A 168 -3.68 14.16 3.97
N VAL A 169 -4.39 13.27 4.67
CA VAL A 169 -4.89 13.54 6.01
C VAL A 169 -4.27 12.53 6.97
N VAL A 170 -3.56 13.05 7.98
CA VAL A 170 -2.95 12.24 9.04
C VAL A 170 -3.89 12.25 10.23
N GLY A 171 -4.41 11.07 10.62
CA GLY A 171 -5.42 10.91 11.67
C GLY A 171 -6.76 10.38 11.15
N SER A 172 -7.73 10.16 12.04
CA SER A 172 -9.05 9.59 11.73
C SER A 172 -10.00 10.61 11.09
N LEU A 173 -9.60 11.20 9.97
CA LEU A 173 -10.49 12.03 9.17
C LEU A 173 -10.55 11.46 7.76
N LEU A 174 -11.78 11.20 7.37
CA LEU A 174 -12.18 10.39 6.24
C LEU A 174 -12.71 11.31 5.14
N GLY A 175 -12.49 10.95 3.87
CA GLY A 175 -12.99 11.72 2.72
C GLY A 175 -14.52 11.86 2.78
N GLU A 176 -15.08 12.87 2.11
CA GLU A 176 -16.53 13.18 2.23
C GLU A 176 -17.45 12.00 1.87
N ASP A 177 -17.01 11.09 0.99
CA ASP A 177 -17.73 9.86 0.60
C ASP A 177 -17.35 8.62 1.43
N PHE A 178 -16.34 8.74 2.27
CA PHE A 178 -15.86 7.69 3.16
C PHE A 178 -16.42 7.94 4.57
N THR A 179 -17.34 7.09 5.01
CA THR A 179 -18.01 7.25 6.31
C THR A 179 -17.39 6.28 7.31
N PRO A 180 -17.07 6.69 8.55
CA PRO A 180 -16.60 5.76 9.57
C PRO A 180 -17.66 4.68 9.82
N GLY A 181 -17.22 3.45 10.12
CA GLY A 181 -18.15 2.39 10.55
C GLY A 181 -18.91 2.81 11.83
N PRO A 182 -20.18 2.42 11.99
CA PRO A 182 -20.96 2.80 13.16
C PRO A 182 -20.41 2.11 14.42
N ARG A 183 -20.40 2.83 15.55
CA ARG A 183 -20.61 2.18 16.86
C ARG A 183 -22.07 1.67 16.90
N PRO A 184 -22.41 0.62 17.66
CA PRO A 184 -23.78 0.11 17.69
C PRO A 184 -24.73 1.25 18.11
N GLY A 185 -25.65 1.66 17.23
CA GLY A 185 -26.51 2.83 17.44
C GLY A 185 -26.65 3.71 16.20
N ARG A 186 -27.63 3.35 15.36
CA ARG A 186 -28.15 4.02 14.16
C ARG A 186 -28.01 5.56 14.13
N THR A 187 -27.51 6.09 13.02
CA THR A 187 -27.80 7.47 12.59
C THR A 187 -27.89 7.54 11.07
N THR A 188 -29.12 7.57 10.54
CA THR A 188 -29.41 7.92 9.15
C THR A 188 -29.56 9.44 9.06
N TRP A 189 -28.72 10.11 8.28
CA TRP A 189 -28.87 11.53 7.96
C TRP A 189 -29.68 11.69 6.66
N PRO A 190 -30.53 12.73 6.54
CA PRO A 190 -31.30 12.96 5.32
C PRO A 190 -30.40 13.39 4.15
N PRO A 191 -30.80 13.13 2.89
CA PRO A 191 -30.08 13.62 1.71
C PRO A 191 -30.05 15.16 1.72
N ARG A 192 -28.86 15.75 1.54
CA ARG A 192 -28.70 17.20 1.41
C ARG A 192 -29.03 17.63 -0.02
N PRO A 193 -29.69 18.79 -0.21
CA PRO A 193 -29.92 19.34 -1.53
C PRO A 193 -28.65 20.06 -2.03
N GLY A 194 -28.14 19.66 -3.19
CA GLY A 194 -27.02 20.30 -3.88
C GLY A 194 -26.51 19.40 -5.01
N GLY A 195 -26.34 19.96 -6.22
CA GLY A 195 -25.93 19.22 -7.42
C GLY A 195 -24.54 18.55 -7.33
N PRO A 196 -24.13 17.79 -8.36
CA PRO A 196 -22.95 16.94 -8.32
C PRO A 196 -21.69 17.79 -8.05
N ARG A 197 -21.07 17.55 -6.90
CA ARG A 197 -19.79 18.12 -6.49
C ARG A 197 -18.68 17.14 -6.87
N PRO A 198 -17.50 17.60 -7.33
CA PRO A 198 -16.43 16.67 -7.74
C PRO A 198 -15.99 15.80 -6.55
N PRO A 199 -15.72 14.50 -6.77
CA PRO A 199 -15.29 13.60 -5.72
C PRO A 199 -13.98 14.09 -5.10
N THR A 200 -13.86 14.00 -3.77
CA THR A 200 -12.64 14.39 -3.05
C THR A 200 -11.80 13.14 -2.74
N PRO A 201 -10.77 12.81 -3.55
CA PRO A 201 -9.95 11.65 -3.30
C PRO A 201 -9.16 11.83 -1.99
N THR A 202 -9.24 10.85 -1.09
CA THR A 202 -8.68 10.94 0.26
C THR A 202 -7.79 9.74 0.55
N VAL A 203 -6.68 9.99 1.25
CA VAL A 203 -5.87 8.95 1.88
C VAL A 203 -6.18 8.99 3.37
N THR A 204 -6.69 7.89 3.90
CA THR A 204 -7.13 7.79 5.29
C THR A 204 -6.19 6.86 6.04
N SER A 205 -5.76 7.26 7.24
CA SER A 205 -4.92 6.43 8.12
C SER A 205 -5.64 6.22 9.44
N ARG A 206 -5.85 4.97 9.85
CA ARG A 206 -6.45 4.66 11.14
C ARG A 206 -5.37 4.42 12.18
N ALA A 207 -5.18 5.37 13.09
CA ALA A 207 -4.29 5.24 14.23
C ALA A 207 -5.02 4.61 15.44
N ALA A 208 -5.24 3.31 15.41
CA ALA A 208 -5.51 2.54 16.63
C ALA A 208 -4.79 1.22 16.43
N ARG A 209 -3.60 1.05 17.06
CA ARG A 209 -2.72 -0.14 16.95
C ARG A 209 -3.55 -1.39 16.61
N PRO A 210 -3.56 -1.89 15.37
CA PRO A 210 -2.63 -1.76 14.22
C PRO A 210 -3.08 -0.72 13.16
N CYS A 211 -2.14 -0.14 12.39
CA CYS A 211 -2.45 0.97 11.46
C CYS A 211 -2.73 0.45 10.04
N SER A 212 -3.96 0.65 9.55
CA SER A 212 -4.35 0.46 8.16
C SER A 212 -4.49 1.81 7.45
N THR A 213 -4.10 1.87 6.17
CA THR A 213 -4.23 3.07 5.34
C THR A 213 -4.95 2.72 4.05
N MET A 214 -6.00 3.46 3.72
CA MET A 214 -6.75 3.31 2.46
C MET A 214 -6.53 4.52 1.57
N ARG A 215 -6.41 4.28 0.26
CA ARG A 215 -6.37 5.33 -0.77
C ARG A 215 -7.54 5.17 -1.73
N SER A 216 -8.30 6.23 -1.99
CA SER A 216 -9.54 6.15 -2.78
C SER A 216 -9.42 6.41 -4.29
N ALA A 217 -8.23 6.76 -4.81
CA ALA A 217 -8.05 7.07 -6.25
C ALA A 217 -6.64 6.71 -6.75
N ARG A 218 -6.39 6.69 -8.06
CA ARG A 218 -5.06 6.53 -8.69
C ARG A 218 -4.19 7.79 -8.50
N GLY A 219 -2.86 7.67 -8.46
CA GLY A 219 -1.94 8.78 -8.14
C GLY A 219 -0.64 8.69 -8.91
N ARG A 220 -0.01 9.85 -9.19
CA ARG A 220 1.29 9.91 -9.87
C ARG A 220 2.41 9.35 -8.97
N PRO A 221 3.46 8.70 -9.52
CA PRO A 221 4.59 8.14 -8.77
C PRO A 221 5.20 9.05 -7.67
N SER A 222 5.20 10.37 -7.86
CA SER A 222 5.69 11.35 -6.88
C SER A 222 4.80 11.49 -5.62
N THR A 223 3.51 11.16 -5.70
CA THR A 223 2.57 11.22 -4.56
C THR A 223 2.71 10.04 -3.60
N TRP A 224 3.47 9.01 -3.98
CA TRP A 224 3.69 7.80 -3.18
C TRP A 224 4.79 7.99 -2.12
N ALA A 225 5.77 8.86 -2.38
CA ALA A 225 6.98 9.03 -1.55
C ALA A 225 6.74 9.63 -0.14
N PRO A 226 5.80 10.58 0.09
CA PRO A 226 5.59 11.14 1.41
C PRO A 226 4.86 10.18 2.38
N ALA A 227 3.97 9.33 1.87
CA ALA A 227 3.18 8.39 2.67
C ALA A 227 4.00 7.17 3.10
N SER A 228 4.79 6.61 2.17
CA SER A 228 5.66 5.46 2.39
C SER A 228 6.83 5.76 3.35
N LYS A 229 7.50 6.91 3.21
CA LYS A 229 8.60 7.30 4.11
C LYS A 229 8.16 7.51 5.56
N ARG A 230 6.91 7.95 5.81
CA ARG A 230 6.39 8.19 7.17
C ARG A 230 5.90 6.93 7.88
N MET A 231 5.40 5.93 7.15
CA MET A 231 5.08 4.61 7.72
C MET A 231 6.33 3.90 8.26
N LEU A 232 7.46 4.06 7.57
CA LEU A 232 8.70 3.38 7.92
C LEU A 232 9.47 4.03 9.10
N TRP A 233 9.22 5.31 9.41
CA TRP A 233 10.05 6.11 10.33
C TRP A 233 9.40 6.59 11.63
N ASN A 234 8.18 6.18 11.97
CA ASN A 234 7.53 6.66 13.20
C ASN A 234 7.80 5.77 14.42
N ARG A 235 9.04 5.79 14.95
CA ARG A 235 9.38 5.10 16.21
C ARG A 235 10.20 5.91 17.22
N SER A 236 10.18 7.24 17.16
CA SER A 236 10.98 8.05 18.08
C SER A 236 10.31 9.37 18.48
N SER A 237 9.27 9.31 19.34
CA SER A 237 8.87 10.45 20.20
C SER A 237 7.79 10.10 21.25
N ALA A 238 7.84 8.89 21.85
CA ALA A 238 6.99 8.58 23.00
C ALA A 238 7.81 7.92 24.11
N ARG A 239 8.71 8.69 24.74
CA ARG A 239 9.20 8.41 26.10
C ARG A 239 8.88 9.61 26.99
N SER A 240 7.94 9.36 27.90
CA SER A 240 7.85 9.86 29.28
C SER A 240 8.27 11.31 29.54
N SER A 241 7.30 12.22 29.54
CA SER A 241 7.37 13.46 30.31
C SER A 241 6.73 13.26 31.69
N THR A 242 7.51 12.76 32.65
CA THR A 242 7.18 12.83 34.07
C THR A 242 8.38 13.34 34.86
N GLY A 243 8.20 14.47 35.54
CA GLY A 243 8.82 14.72 36.85
C GLY A 243 10.22 15.33 36.91
N ARG A 244 10.25 16.67 37.00
CA ARG A 244 10.98 17.54 37.95
C ARG A 244 12.46 17.27 38.32
N ALA A 245 13.17 18.41 38.25
CA ALA A 245 14.05 19.03 39.27
C ALA A 245 15.57 18.75 39.23
N SER A 246 16.27 19.88 39.04
CA SER A 246 17.54 20.30 39.66
C SER A 246 18.76 19.37 39.61
N SER A 247 19.81 19.84 38.94
CA SER A 247 21.04 20.27 39.62
C SER A 247 22.01 20.90 38.62
N ARG A 248 22.51 22.09 38.97
CA ARG A 248 23.71 22.71 38.41
C ARG A 248 24.86 21.69 38.35
N CYS A 249 25.63 21.69 37.27
CA CYS A 249 27.08 21.63 37.41
C CYS A 249 27.73 22.55 36.38
N MET A 250 28.43 23.52 36.93
CA MET A 250 29.26 24.53 36.29
C MET A 250 30.61 23.89 36.01
N ARG A 251 31.14 24.00 34.78
CA ARG A 251 32.58 24.16 34.55
C ARG A 251 32.88 24.64 33.14
N CYS A 252 33.58 25.78 33.13
CA CYS A 252 34.21 26.44 32.00
C CYS A 252 35.42 25.66 31.50
N HIS A 253 35.67 25.75 30.19
CA HIS A 253 36.97 25.81 29.47
C HIS A 253 36.62 25.56 27.99
N GLY A 254 37.03 26.33 26.99
CA GLY A 254 37.84 27.53 26.86
C GLY A 254 38.01 27.73 25.34
N ALA A 255 37.88 28.96 24.83
CA ALA A 255 38.28 29.30 23.47
C ALA A 255 38.51 30.82 23.34
N SER A 256 39.77 31.24 23.39
CA SER A 256 40.42 32.01 22.30
C SER A 256 41.76 32.59 22.76
N ARG A 257 42.80 32.26 21.98
CA ARG A 257 44.14 32.86 21.88
C ARG A 257 45.11 32.65 23.05
#